data_AF-A0AAD0UCN0-F1
#
_entry.id   AF-A0AAD0UCN0-F1
#
_cell.length_a   1.000
_cell.length_b   1.000
_cell.length_c   1.000
_cell.angle_alpha   90.00
_cell.angle_beta   90.00
_cell.angle_gamma   90.00
#
_symmetry.space_group_name_H-M   'P 1'
#
loop_
_entity.id
_entity.type
_entity.pdbx_description
1 polymer ?
#
loop_
_entity_poly.entity_id
_entity_poly.type
_entity_poly.pdbx_seq_one_letter_code
_entity_poly.pdbx_strand_id
1 'polypeptide(L)'
;MASRGPYRRHSPQFKIQICSDIRSGKIGRREALKTHNLSANLMQMWLGQFDRGELDAEDAAASTVAEYEAHIAALERKVGQLTMELDLLKKTPRLRLVSNNENSSIVSGPKPAPSDEDAK
;
A
#
# COMPACT_ATOMS: atom_id res chain seq x y z
N MET A 1 23.00 14.98 -21.69
CA MET A 1 23.87 14.39 -20.65
C MET A 1 23.73 12.88 -20.77
N ALA A 2 24.80 12.15 -21.10
CA ALA A 2 24.73 10.69 -21.22
C ALA A 2 24.28 10.09 -19.87
N SER A 3 23.24 9.26 -19.89
CA SER A 3 22.83 8.47 -18.72
C SER A 3 24.03 7.66 -18.27
N ARG A 4 24.48 7.88 -17.02
CA ARG A 4 25.52 7.05 -16.41
C ARG A 4 25.04 5.61 -16.51
N GLY A 5 25.85 4.75 -17.14
CA GLY A 5 25.51 3.34 -17.31
C GLY A 5 25.25 2.66 -15.96
N PRO A 6 24.59 1.49 -15.95
CA PRO A 6 24.22 0.79 -14.72
C PRO A 6 25.44 0.64 -13.80
N TYR A 7 25.34 1.18 -12.57
CA TYR A 7 26.38 1.01 -11.56
C TYR A 7 26.54 -0.48 -11.25
N ARG A 8 27.78 -0.98 -11.21
CA ARG A 8 28.05 -2.35 -10.74
C ARG A 8 27.61 -2.48 -9.29
N ARG A 9 26.66 -3.38 -9.05
CA ARG A 9 26.20 -3.73 -7.70
C ARG A 9 26.80 -5.06 -7.30
N HIS A 10 27.19 -5.16 -6.04
CA HIS A 10 27.69 -6.38 -5.42
C HIS A 10 26.69 -6.82 -4.36
N SER A 11 26.48 -8.14 -4.24
CA SER A 11 25.58 -8.67 -3.22
C SER A 11 26.13 -8.40 -1.81
N PRO A 12 25.28 -8.20 -0.80
CA PRO A 12 25.71 -7.98 0.58
C PRO A 12 26.60 -9.12 1.11
N GLN A 13 26.21 -10.37 0.85
CA GLN A 13 27.01 -11.55 1.23
C GLN A 13 28.44 -11.49 0.66
N PHE A 14 28.59 -11.04 -0.59
CA PHE A 14 29.90 -10.90 -1.20
C PHE A 14 30.74 -9.80 -0.54
N LYS A 15 30.13 -8.65 -0.19
CA LYS A 15 30.80 -7.56 0.52
C LYS A 15 31.32 -8.05 1.89
N ILE A 16 30.48 -8.77 2.64
CA ILE A 16 30.81 -9.32 3.97
C ILE A 16 31.94 -10.35 3.87
N GLN A 17 31.83 -11.28 2.92
CA GLN A 17 32.83 -12.34 2.73
C GLN A 17 34.22 -11.75 2.47
N ILE A 18 34.32 -10.80 1.53
CA ILE A 18 35.61 -10.17 1.20
C ILE A 18 36.16 -9.39 2.39
N CYS A 19 35.34 -8.60 3.08
CA CYS A 19 35.81 -7.83 4.23
C CYS A 19 36.29 -8.75 5.35
N SER A 20 35.55 -9.82 5.63
CA SER A 20 35.92 -10.86 6.60
C SER A 20 37.25 -11.53 6.22
N ASP A 21 37.42 -11.95 4.97
CA ASP A 21 38.64 -12.65 4.52
C ASP A 21 39.88 -11.74 4.55
N ILE A 22 39.70 -10.44 4.27
CA ILE A 22 40.76 -9.43 4.41
C ILE A 22 41.10 -9.22 5.89
N ARG A 23 40.10 -9.09 6.77
CA ARG A 23 40.33 -8.86 8.21
C ARG A 23 40.91 -10.08 8.92
N SER A 24 40.54 -11.28 8.48
CA SER A 24 41.09 -12.54 8.99
C SER A 24 42.46 -12.88 8.38
N GLY A 25 42.95 -12.09 7.41
CA GLY A 25 44.24 -12.28 6.76
C GLY A 25 44.31 -13.47 5.78
N LYS A 26 43.16 -14.04 5.37
CA LYS A 26 43.12 -15.12 4.38
C LYS A 26 43.49 -14.63 2.99
N ILE A 27 43.12 -13.39 2.67
CA ILE A 27 43.39 -12.75 1.38
C ILE A 27 44.00 -11.36 1.65
N GLY A 28 45.05 -11.02 0.92
CA GLY A 28 45.64 -9.67 1.00
C GLY A 28 44.77 -8.64 0.29
N ARG A 29 44.70 -7.40 0.82
CA ARG A 29 43.89 -6.33 0.20
C ARG A 29 44.21 -6.11 -1.28
N ARG A 30 45.49 -6.15 -1.67
CA ARG A 30 45.90 -6.00 -3.09
C ARG A 30 45.44 -7.16 -3.96
N GLU A 31 45.44 -8.36 -3.42
CA GLU A 31 44.99 -9.56 -4.11
C GLU A 31 43.47 -9.51 -4.34
N ALA A 32 42.69 -9.17 -3.31
CA ALA A 32 41.24 -9.00 -3.42
C ALA A 32 40.84 -7.96 -4.49
N LEU A 33 41.54 -6.83 -4.56
CA LEU A 33 41.30 -5.80 -5.59
C LEU A 33 41.51 -6.34 -7.00
N LYS A 34 42.58 -7.13 -7.21
CA LYS A 34 42.93 -7.69 -8.52
C LYS A 34 41.97 -8.81 -8.92
N THR A 35 41.72 -9.75 -8.01
CA THR A 35 40.87 -10.94 -8.27
C THR A 35 39.42 -10.55 -8.55
N HIS A 36 38.90 -9.55 -7.85
CA HIS A 36 37.50 -9.13 -7.99
C HIS A 36 37.32 -7.85 -8.83
N ASN A 37 38.41 -7.31 -9.41
CA ASN A 37 38.42 -6.07 -10.19
C ASN A 37 37.69 -4.92 -9.47
N LEU A 38 38.03 -4.72 -8.20
CA LEU A 38 37.44 -3.71 -7.32
C LEU A 38 38.37 -2.49 -7.24
N SER A 39 37.80 -1.31 -7.02
CA SER A 39 38.59 -0.10 -6.79
C SER A 39 39.06 -0.03 -5.33
N ALA A 40 40.25 0.54 -5.12
CA ALA A 40 40.82 0.68 -3.77
C ALA A 40 39.93 1.51 -2.83
N ASN A 41 39.26 2.53 -3.40
CA ASN A 41 38.32 3.40 -2.69
C ASN A 41 37.06 2.64 -2.26
N LEU A 42 36.51 1.80 -3.15
CA LEU A 42 35.34 0.97 -2.84
C LEU A 42 35.65 0.00 -1.70
N MET A 43 36.82 -0.67 -1.74
CA MET A 43 37.20 -1.54 -0.64
C MET A 43 37.49 -0.79 0.67
N GLN A 44 38.02 0.43 0.61
CA GLN A 44 38.21 1.22 1.82
C GLN A 44 36.87 1.53 2.49
N MET A 45 35.88 1.93 1.69
CA MET A 45 34.54 2.22 2.17
C MET A 45 33.89 0.98 2.79
N TRP A 46 33.94 -0.17 2.10
CA TRP A 46 33.38 -1.41 2.62
C TRP A 46 34.06 -1.88 3.89
N LEU A 47 35.38 -1.82 3.99
CA LEU A 47 36.09 -2.17 5.23
C LEU A 47 35.70 -1.23 6.38
N GLY A 48 35.52 0.06 6.10
CA GLY A 48 35.04 1.02 7.09
C GLY A 48 33.61 0.72 7.55
N GLN A 49 32.71 0.38 6.63
CA GLN A 49 31.34 -0.04 6.95
C GLN A 49 31.32 -1.38 7.69
N PHE A 50 32.17 -2.33 7.31
CA PHE A 50 32.33 -3.64 7.98
C PHE A 50 32.75 -3.47 9.44
N ASP A 51 33.78 -2.64 9.68
CA ASP A 51 34.29 -2.38 11.02
C ASP A 51 33.25 -1.68 11.91
N ARG A 52 32.27 -0.96 11.33
CA ARG A 52 31.13 -0.35 12.03
C ARG A 52 29.90 -1.24 12.14
N GLY A 53 29.86 -2.39 11.45
CA GLY A 53 28.68 -3.25 11.35
C GLY A 53 27.55 -2.71 10.45
N GLU A 54 27.86 -1.76 9.55
CA GLU A 54 26.87 -1.06 8.71
C GLU A 54 26.68 -1.70 7.32
N LEU A 55 27.46 -2.73 6.97
CA LEU A 55 27.38 -3.36 5.64
C LEU A 55 26.03 -4.00 5.32
N ASP A 56 25.29 -4.44 6.33
CA ASP A 56 23.93 -5.00 6.18
C ASP A 56 22.85 -3.92 6.08
N ALA A 57 23.11 -2.70 6.58
CA ALA A 57 22.10 -1.65 6.68
C ALA A 57 21.74 -1.03 5.32
N GLU A 58 22.73 -0.89 4.42
CA GLU A 58 22.51 -0.26 3.10
C GLU A 58 21.65 -1.12 2.16
N ASP A 59 21.85 -2.44 2.15
CA ASP A 59 21.09 -3.34 1.26
C ASP A 59 19.70 -3.67 1.85
N ALA A 60 19.56 -3.73 3.18
CA ALA A 60 18.26 -3.81 3.83
C ALA A 60 17.39 -2.57 3.52
N ALA A 61 17.99 -1.37 3.52
CA ALA A 61 17.30 -0.14 3.14
C ALA A 61 16.85 -0.15 1.67
N ALA A 62 17.64 -0.69 0.75
CA ALA A 62 17.30 -0.70 -0.66
C ALA A 62 16.20 -1.71 -1.02
N SER A 63 16.19 -2.90 -0.42
CA SER A 63 15.16 -3.92 -0.66
C SER A 63 13.80 -3.49 -0.08
N THR A 64 13.82 -2.87 1.10
CA THR A 64 12.58 -2.44 1.75
C THR A 64 11.89 -1.29 1.02
N VAL A 65 12.63 -0.39 0.36
CA VAL A 65 12.06 0.73 -0.40
C VAL A 65 11.15 0.27 -1.53
N ALA A 66 11.56 -0.72 -2.33
CA ALA A 66 10.74 -1.19 -3.45
C ALA A 66 9.45 -1.89 -2.98
N GLU A 67 9.52 -2.63 -1.86
CA GLU A 67 8.36 -3.26 -1.24
C GLU A 67 7.39 -2.21 -0.67
N TYR A 68 7.93 -1.16 -0.03
CA TYR A 68 7.12 -0.04 0.46
C TYR A 68 6.46 0.75 -0.67
N GLU A 69 7.16 1.01 -1.78
CA GLU A 69 6.59 1.68 -2.95
C GLU A 69 5.41 0.89 -3.53
N ALA A 70 5.52 -0.44 -3.65
CA ALA A 70 4.43 -1.29 -4.11
C ALA A 70 3.22 -1.25 -3.14
N HIS A 71 3.49 -1.25 -1.84
CA HIS A 71 2.45 -1.17 -0.82
C HIS A 71 1.74 0.18 -0.82
N ILE A 72 2.48 1.29 -0.94
CA ILE A 72 1.95 2.64 -1.06
C ILE A 72 1.03 2.74 -2.28
N ALA A 73 1.49 2.28 -3.45
CA ALA A 73 0.66 2.29 -4.66
C ALA A 73 -0.62 1.45 -4.52
N ALA A 74 -0.57 0.32 -3.80
CA ALA A 74 -1.75 -0.49 -3.51
C ALA A 74 -2.75 0.25 -2.60
N LEU A 75 -2.25 0.94 -1.58
CA LEU A 75 -3.08 1.75 -0.68
C LEU A 75 -3.68 2.96 -1.39
N GLU A 76 -2.92 3.68 -2.21
CA GLU A 76 -3.41 4.83 -2.98
C GLU A 76 -4.58 4.43 -3.90
N ARG A 77 -4.50 3.26 -4.56
CA ARG A 77 -5.61 2.72 -5.36
C ARG A 77 -6.86 2.47 -4.52
N LYS A 78 -6.71 1.87 -3.33
CA LYS A 78 -7.83 1.62 -2.41
C LYS A 78 -8.45 2.91 -1.90
N VAL A 79 -7.64 3.91 -1.58
CA VAL A 79 -8.12 5.25 -1.18
C VAL A 79 -8.97 5.87 -2.29
N GLY A 80 -8.52 5.78 -3.55
CA GLY A 80 -9.30 6.22 -4.70
C GLY A 80 -10.66 5.52 -4.80
N GLN A 81 -10.68 4.18 -4.70
CA GLN A 81 -11.91 3.38 -4.72
C GLN A 81 -12.89 3.78 -3.61
N LEU A 82 -12.41 3.84 -2.37
CA LEU A 82 -13.24 4.23 -1.22
C LEU A 82 -13.78 5.65 -1.35
N THR A 83 -13.00 6.57 -1.92
CA THR A 83 -13.46 7.95 -2.15
C THR A 83 -14.63 7.97 -3.13
N MET A 84 -14.55 7.21 -4.21
CA MET A 84 -15.63 7.09 -5.19
C MET A 84 -16.89 6.45 -4.60
N GLU A 85 -16.75 5.40 -3.80
CA GLU A 85 -17.85 4.75 -3.09
C GLU A 85 -18.53 5.71 -2.10
N LEU A 86 -17.75 6.45 -1.31
CA LEU A 86 -18.29 7.46 -0.40
C LEU A 86 -19.01 8.58 -1.13
N ASP A 87 -18.48 9.03 -2.26
CA ASP A 87 -19.13 10.03 -3.10
C ASP A 87 -20.48 9.53 -3.64
N LEU A 88 -20.57 8.29 -4.09
CA LEU A 88 -21.83 7.67 -4.52
C LEU A 88 -22.83 7.58 -3.37
N LEU A 89 -22.42 7.11 -2.20
CA LEU A 89 -23.28 6.99 -1.03
C LEU A 89 -23.81 8.34 -0.57
N LYS A 90 -22.97 9.38 -0.59
CA LYS A 90 -23.38 10.75 -0.24
C LYS A 90 -24.29 11.38 -1.29
N LYS A 91 -24.07 11.09 -2.58
CA LYS A 91 -24.82 11.65 -3.71
C LYS A 91 -26.13 10.92 -3.98
N THR A 92 -26.40 9.77 -3.35
CA THR A 92 -27.69 9.09 -3.48
C THR A 92 -28.75 9.88 -2.69
N PRO A 93 -29.69 10.60 -3.34
CA PRO A 93 -30.80 11.18 -2.60
C PRO A 93 -31.57 10.01 -2.01
N ARG A 94 -31.89 10.06 -0.71
CA ARG A 94 -32.83 9.10 -0.12
C ARG A 94 -34.06 9.12 -1.02
N LEU A 95 -34.27 8.05 -1.78
CA LEU A 95 -35.52 7.83 -2.48
C LEU A 95 -36.56 7.81 -1.37
N ARG A 96 -37.21 8.96 -1.14
CA ARG A 96 -38.42 9.03 -0.36
C ARG A 96 -39.41 8.22 -1.17
N LEU A 97 -39.46 6.92 -0.91
CA LEU A 97 -40.65 6.15 -1.14
C LEU A 97 -41.69 6.87 -0.28
N VAL A 98 -42.46 7.75 -0.92
CA VAL A 98 -43.60 8.39 -0.29
C VAL A 98 -44.53 7.23 0.03
N SER A 99 -44.43 6.66 1.23
CA SER A 99 -45.47 5.81 1.74
C SER A 99 -46.64 6.75 2.00
N ASN A 100 -47.54 6.83 1.04
CA ASN A 100 -48.88 7.34 1.25
C ASN A 100 -49.57 6.40 2.24
N ASN A 101 -49.24 6.54 3.52
CA ASN A 101 -50.03 6.02 4.62
C ASN A 101 -50.85 7.19 5.19
N GLU A 102 -51.62 7.83 4.32
CA GLU A 102 -52.78 8.58 4.79
C GLU A 102 -53.84 7.53 5.09
N ASN A 103 -54.13 7.36 6.38
CA ASN A 103 -55.22 6.57 6.89
C ASN A 103 -56.48 6.88 6.09
N SER A 104 -56.83 6.01 5.14
CA SER A 104 -58.07 6.12 4.37
C SER A 104 -59.22 5.75 5.29
N SER A 105 -59.66 6.70 6.14
CA SER A 105 -60.89 6.52 6.90
C SER A 105 -62.07 6.74 5.95
N ILE A 106 -62.57 5.65 5.38
CA ILE A 106 -63.89 5.66 4.73
C ILE A 106 -64.91 5.95 5.83
N VAL A 107 -65.44 7.17 5.87
CA VAL A 107 -66.60 7.52 6.70
C VAL A 107 -67.81 6.83 6.09
N SER A 108 -68.18 5.67 6.63
CA SER A 108 -69.45 5.05 6.34
C SER A 108 -70.53 5.76 7.17
N GLY A 109 -71.49 6.40 6.48
CA GLY A 109 -72.61 7.10 7.12
C GLY A 109 -73.57 6.16 7.84
N PRO A 110 -74.46 6.69 8.70
CA PRO A 110 -75.36 5.86 9.51
C PRO A 110 -76.33 5.08 8.62
N LYS A 111 -76.65 3.86 9.05
CA LYS A 111 -77.57 2.92 8.36
C LYS A 111 -78.95 3.57 8.18
N PRO A 112 -79.57 3.57 6.98
CA PRO A 112 -80.91 4.11 6.81
C PRO A 112 -81.91 3.29 7.63
N ALA A 113 -82.81 3.98 8.34
CA ALA A 113 -83.89 3.37 9.10
C ALA A 113 -84.87 2.64 8.17
N PRO A 114 -85.43 1.49 8.57
CA PRO A 114 -86.50 0.86 7.80
C PRO A 114 -87.72 1.79 7.81
N SER A 115 -88.18 2.17 6.62
CA SER A 115 -89.49 2.77 6.44
C SER A 115 -90.55 1.70 6.69
N ASP A 116 -91.37 1.87 7.73
CA ASP A 116 -92.60 1.11 7.88
C ASP A 116 -93.51 1.45 6.70
N GLU A 117 -93.61 0.52 5.75
CA GLU A 117 -94.79 0.43 4.89
C GLU A 117 -95.98 -0.07 5.74
N ASP A 118 -97.16 0.41 5.36
CA ASP A 118 -98.49 0.03 5.84
C ASP A 118 -99.03 0.70 7.11
N ALA A 119 -99.95 1.65 6.90
CA ALA A 119 -101.35 1.43 7.30
C ALA A 119 -102.32 2.49 6.72
N LYS A 120 -103.10 2.04 5.73
CA LYS A 120 -104.54 2.28 5.45
C LYS A 120 -105.06 3.65 5.01
#